data_AF-A0A955X2F5-F1
#
_entry.id   AF-A0A955X2F5-F1
#
_cell.length_a   1.000
_cell.length_b   1.000
_cell.length_c   1.000
_cell.angle_alpha   90.00
_cell.angle_beta   90.00
_cell.angle_gamma   90.00
#
_symmetry.space_group_name_H-M   'P 1'
#
loop_
_entity.id
_entity.type
_entity.pdbx_description
1 polymer ?
#
loop_
_entity_poly.entity_id
_entity_poly.type
_entity_poly.pdbx_seq_one_letter_code
_entity_poly.pdbx_strand_id
1 'polypeptide(L)' 'MSGKLVHFAPELADALADAEAYAFAVPRESVPQWLARAGHENVSAWLVDGKVAGGAIGIPMGLWLGGRSVRNLGVAGVAI' A
#
# COMPACT_ATOMS: atom_id res chain seq x y z
N MET A 1 -14.30 -12.79 -10.80
CA MET A 1 -14.25 -12.43 -9.36
C MET A 1 -14.35 -10.92 -9.29
N SER A 2 -15.26 -10.36 -8.49
CA SER A 2 -15.32 -8.92 -8.24
C SER A 2 -14.54 -8.66 -6.96
N GLY A 3 -13.47 -7.87 -7.03
CA GLY A 3 -12.77 -7.41 -5.83
C GLY A 3 -13.21 -6.01 -5.41
N LYS A 4 -12.80 -5.59 -4.21
CA LYS A 4 -13.11 -4.29 -3.62
C LYS A 4 -11.85 -3.67 -3.05
N LEU A 5 -11.57 -2.42 -3.42
CA LEU A 5 -10.52 -1.63 -2.79
C LEU A 5 -11.07 -1.00 -1.50
N VAL A 6 -10.33 -1.10 -0.41
CA VAL A 6 -10.66 -0.49 0.89
C VAL A 6 -9.44 0.23 1.44
N HIS A 7 -9.66 1.26 2.27
CA HIS A 7 -8.58 1.84 3.06
C HIS A 7 -8.08 0.84 4.10
N PHE A 8 -6.84 1.03 4.54
CA PHE A 8 -6.26 0.27 5.62
C PHE A 8 -7.16 0.29 6.87
N ALA A 9 -7.25 -0.88 7.50
CA ALA A 9 -7.81 -1.07 8.82
C ALA A 9 -6.90 -2.04 9.59
N PRO A 10 -6.78 -1.91 10.93
CA PRO A 10 -5.86 -2.74 11.74
C PRO A 10 -6.04 -4.25 11.53
N GLU A 11 -7.27 -4.70 11.32
CA GLU A 11 -7.61 -6.10 11.05
C GLU A 11 -7.04 -6.64 9.72
N LEU A 12 -6.62 -5.76 8.81
CA LEU A 12 -6.02 -6.12 7.52
C LEU A 12 -4.48 -6.15 7.56
N ALA A 13 -3.88 -5.68 8.65
CA ALA A 13 -2.44 -5.43 8.74
C ALA A 13 -1.60 -6.69 8.50
N ASP A 14 -2.00 -7.82 9.08
CA ASP A 14 -1.24 -9.07 8.96
C ASP A 14 -1.24 -9.61 7.53
N ALA A 15 -2.39 -9.58 6.86
CA ALA A 15 -2.50 -10.10 5.51
C ALA A 15 -1.83 -9.18 4.47
N LEU A 16 -1.84 -7.86 4.70
CA LEU A 16 -1.04 -6.91 3.92
C LEU A 16 0.46 -7.13 4.14
N ALA A 17 0.88 -7.42 5.38
CA ALA A 17 2.27 -7.72 5.69
C ALA A 17 2.75 -9.00 4.99
N ASP A 18 1.91 -10.03 4.92
CA ASP A 18 2.20 -11.25 4.18
C ASP A 18 2.36 -10.99 2.67
N ALA A 19 1.43 -10.22 2.08
CA ALA A 19 1.46 -9.89 0.65
C ALA A 19 2.72 -9.09 0.27
N GLU A 20 3.03 -8.04 1.02
CA GLU A 20 4.23 -7.19 0.81
C GLU A 20 5.53 -7.98 1.01
N ALA A 21 5.61 -8.79 2.07
CA ALA A 21 6.77 -9.63 2.33
C ALA A 21 7.02 -10.63 1.18
N TYR A 22 5.95 -11.23 0.66
CA TYR A 22 6.02 -12.13 -0.48
C TYR A 22 6.44 -11.39 -1.77
N ALA A 23 5.78 -10.27 -2.10
CA ALA A 23 6.00 -9.54 -3.33
C ALA A 23 7.41 -8.91 -3.42
N PHE A 24 7.94 -8.43 -2.30
CA PHE A 24 9.21 -7.70 -2.26
C PHE A 24 10.38 -8.49 -1.66
N ALA A 25 10.16 -9.76 -1.29
CA ALA A 25 11.17 -10.65 -0.68
C ALA A 25 11.87 -10.02 0.53
N VAL A 26 11.11 -9.36 1.40
CA VAL A 26 11.59 -8.72 2.63
C VAL A 26 11.12 -9.50 3.88
N PRO A 27 11.83 -9.38 5.02
CA PRO A 27 11.35 -9.96 6.26
C PRO A 27 9.99 -9.38 6.64
N ARG A 28 9.01 -10.25 6.93
CA ARG A 28 7.63 -9.88 7.25
C ARG A 28 7.55 -8.89 8.40
N GLU A 29 8.39 -9.05 9.41
CA GLU A 29 8.50 -8.20 10.59
C GLU A 29 8.90 -6.74 10.27
N SER A 30 9.49 -6.49 9.09
CA SER A 30 9.84 -5.14 8.65
C SER A 30 8.66 -4.39 8.01
N VAL A 31 7.65 -5.12 7.52
CA VAL A 31 6.54 -4.53 6.77
C VAL A 31 5.66 -3.62 7.61
N PRO A 32 5.30 -3.93 8.87
CA PRO A 32 4.50 -3.01 9.70
C PRO A 32 5.13 -1.63 9.83
N GLN A 33 6.47 -1.55 9.97
CA GLN A 33 7.17 -0.26 10.01
C GLN A 33 7.11 0.46 8.66
N TRP A 34 7.21 -0.28 7.55
CA TRP A 34 7.08 0.27 6.19
C TRP A 34 5.69 0.88 5.96
N LEU A 35 4.61 0.14 6.24
CA LEU A 35 3.24 0.61 6.10
C LEU A 35 2.95 1.81 7.02
N ALA A 36 3.46 1.79 8.25
CA ALA A 36 3.31 2.91 9.18
C ALA A 36 4.01 4.20 8.70
N ARG A 37 5.16 4.10 8.03
CA ARG A 37 5.87 5.25 7.45
C ARG A 37 5.08 5.96 6.36
N ALA A 38 4.21 5.23 5.65
CA ALA A 38 3.36 5.82 4.63
C ALA A 38 2.17 6.60 5.21
N GLY A 39 1.80 6.39 6.47
CA GLY A 39 0.52 6.82 7.02
C GLY A 39 -0.60 5.88 6.59
N HIS A 40 -1.39 5.37 7.54
CA HIS A 40 -2.42 4.36 7.26
C HIS A 40 -3.49 4.84 6.28
N GLU A 41 -3.79 6.14 6.27
CA GLU A 41 -4.72 6.77 5.33
C GLU A 41 -4.29 6.63 3.86
N ASN A 42 -2.99 6.43 3.63
CA ASN A 42 -2.38 6.28 2.31
C ASN A 42 -2.27 4.82 1.87
N VAL A 43 -2.58 3.86 2.75
CA VAL A 43 -2.51 2.43 2.46
C VAL A 43 -3.90 1.92 2.07
N SER A 44 -3.97 1.14 0.99
CA SER A 44 -5.19 0.49 0.52
C SER A 44 -5.00 -1.02 0.40
N ALA A 45 -6.04 -1.78 0.71
CA ALA A 45 -6.11 -3.22 0.52
C ALA A 45 -7.10 -3.59 -0.59
N TRP A 46 -6.75 -4.57 -1.41
CA TRP A 46 -7.65 -5.17 -2.39
C TRP A 46 -8.25 -6.45 -1.81
N LEU A 47 -9.57 -6.50 -1.69
CA LEU A 47 -10.30 -7.65 -1.15
C LEU A 47 -10.92 -8.47 -2.27
N VAL A 48 -10.74 -9.79 -2.26
CA VAL A 48 -11.43 -10.76 -3.12
C VAL A 48 -12.09 -11.80 -2.23
N ASP A 49 -13.40 -11.98 -2.38
CA ASP A 49 -14.21 -12.91 -1.56
C ASP A 49 -13.99 -12.72 -0.04
N GLY A 50 -13.84 -11.46 0.38
CA GLY A 50 -13.63 -11.07 1.79
C GLY A 50 -12.20 -11.26 2.32
N LYS A 51 -11.25 -11.69 1.48
CA LYS A 51 -9.85 -11.89 1.83
C LYS A 51 -8.96 -10.84 1.19
N VAL A 52 -7.90 -10.41 1.89
CA VAL A 52 -6.87 -9.55 1.28
C VAL A 52 -6.15 -10.33 0.20
N ALA A 53 -6.18 -9.80 -1.01
CA ALA A 53 -5.50 -10.33 -2.20
C ALA A 53 -4.35 -9.42 -2.64
N GLY A 54 -3.99 -8.43 -1.82
CA GLY A 54 -2.95 -7.46 -2.12
C GLY A 54 -3.23 -6.07 -1.56
N GLY A 55 -2.34 -5.14 -1.86
CA GLY A 55 -2.44 -3.75 -1.44
C GLY A 55 -1.53 -2.82 -2.22
N ALA A 56 -1.65 -1.53 -1.93
CA ALA A 56 -0.80 -0.48 -2.45
C ALA A 56 -0.81 0.74 -1.54
N ILE A 57 0.21 1.59 -1.71
CA ILE A 57 0.37 2.86 -1.02
C ILE A 57 0.22 4.00 -2.04
N GLY A 58 -0.64 4.97 -1.75
CA GLY A 58 -0.75 6.22 -2.48
C GLY A 58 -0.08 7.36 -1.72
N ILE A 59 1.01 7.92 -2.25
CA ILE A 59 1.84 8.94 -1.59
C ILE A 59 1.57 10.30 -2.24
N PRO A 60 0.83 11.22 -1.57
CA PRO A 60 0.65 12.57 -2.07
C PRO A 60 2.00 13.29 -2.10
N MET A 61 2.44 13.76 -3.27
CA MET A 61 3.74 14.40 -3.41
C MET A 61 3.77 15.47 -4.51
N GLY A 62 4.92 16.13 -4.65
CA GLY A 62 5.22 17.04 -5.75
C GLY A 62 6.27 16.44 -6.69
N LEU A 63 6.08 16.61 -7.99
CA LEU A 63 7.08 16.32 -9.01
C LEU A 63 7.57 17.63 -9.63
N TRP A 64 8.88 17.85 -9.69
CA TRP A 64 9.46 19.04 -10.30
C TRP A 64 9.56 18.88 -11.82
N LEU A 65 8.79 19.69 -12.57
CA LEU A 65 8.76 19.70 -14.03
C LEU A 65 8.93 21.13 -14.54
N GLY A 66 9.98 21.38 -15.33
CA GLY A 66 10.24 22.71 -15.91
C GLY A 66 10.40 23.83 -14.88
N GLY A 67 11.03 23.53 -13.73
CA GLY A 67 11.21 24.50 -12.64
C GLY A 67 9.95 24.76 -11.80
N ARG A 68 8.88 23.97 -11.95
CA ARG A 68 7.64 24.08 -11.17
C ARG A 68 7.34 22.79 -10.42
N SER A 69 6.82 22.90 -9.21
CA SER A 69 6.29 21.75 -8.46
C SER A 69 4.87 21.45 -8.91
N VAL A 70 4.64 20.23 -9.40
CA VAL A 70 3.35 19.73 -9.90
C VAL A 70 2.81 18.68 -8.94
N ARG A 71 1.53 18.78 -8.58
CA ARG A 71 0.85 17.76 -7.75
C ARG A 71 0.94 16.40 -8.45
N ASN A 72 1.43 15.40 -7.73
CA ASN A 72 1.60 14.04 -8.21
C ASN A 72 1.17 13.05 -7.11
N LEU A 73 0.70 11.87 -7.52
CA LEU A 73 0.47 10.76 -6.60
C LEU A 73 1.51 9.68 -6.91
N GLY A 74 2.43 9.46 -5.97
CA GLY A 74 3.30 8.29 -6.02
C GLY A 74 2.50 7.04 -5.70
N VAL A 75 2.69 5.97 -6.46
CA VAL A 75 2.13 4.65 -6.13
C VAL A 75 3.30 3.73 -5.78
N ALA A 76 3.26 3.13 -4.59
CA ALA A 76 4.32 2.28 -4.06
C ALA A 76 3.72 1.05 -3.37
N GLY A 77 4.56 0.07 -2.99
CA GLY A 77 4.12 -1.10 -2.22
C GLY A 77 3.02 -1.91 -2.90
N VAL A 78 3.01 -1.97 -4.24
CA VAL A 78 2.01 -2.74 -4.97
C VAL A 78 2.34 -4.22 -4.81
N ALA A 79 1.56 -4.91 -3.99
CA ALA A 79 1.73 -6.31 -3.65
C ALA A 79 0.45 -7.09 -3.96
N ILE A 80 0.57 -8.29 -4.53
CA ILE A 80 -0.51 -9.24 -4.82
C ILE A 80 -0.14 -10.59 -4.21
#